data_AF-A0A329ZL45-F1
#
_entry.id   AF-A0A329ZL45-F1
#
_cell.length_a   1.000
_cell.length_b   1.000
_cell.length_c   1.000
_cell.angle_alpha   90.00
_cell.angle_beta   90.00
_cell.angle_gamma   90.00
#
_symmetry.space_group_name_H-M   'P 1'
#
loop_
_entity.id
_entity.type
_entity.pdbx_description
1 polymer ?
#
loop_
_entity_poly.entity_id
_entity_poly.type
_entity_poly.pdbx_seq_one_letter_code
_entity_poly.pdbx_strand_id
1 'polypeptide(L)' 'MTRIEEVAARALEKVNNNRYILSNLLFARVKELSLGAEPLVPKDVKKDKLTDIAMLEIAEGKIILEKIEGKPLS' A
#
# COMPACT_ATOMS: atom_id res chain seq x y z
N MET A 1 9.01 -0.04 18.42
CA MET A 1 8.81 0.94 17.34
C MET A 1 9.36 0.31 16.08
N THR A 2 8.51 -0.17 15.17
CA THR A 2 8.98 -0.78 13.92
C THR A 2 9.60 0.33 13.06
N ARG A 3 10.83 0.13 12.58
CA ARG A 3 11.54 1.17 11.84
C ARG A 3 10.93 1.28 10.45
N ILE A 4 10.72 2.49 9.95
CA ILE A 4 10.06 2.70 8.64
C ILE A 4 10.79 1.98 7.49
N GLU A 5 12.12 1.83 7.61
CA GLU A 5 12.96 1.06 6.69
C GLU A 5 12.57 -0.43 6.65
N GLU A 6 12.25 -1.04 7.79
CA GLU A 6 11.80 -2.44 7.87
C GLU A 6 10.41 -2.63 7.26
N VAL A 7 9.51 -1.65 7.47
CA VAL A 7 8.18 -1.65 6.87
C VAL A 7 8.30 -1.54 5.35
N ALA A 8 9.17 -0.66 4.84
CA ALA A 8 9.43 -0.51 3.42
C ALA A 8 10.01 -1.79 2.80
N ALA A 9 10.93 -2.47 3.47
CA ALA A 9 11.48 -3.75 3.01
C ALA A 9 10.39 -4.83 2.89
N ARG A 10 9.55 -4.97 3.93
CA ARG A 10 8.41 -5.91 3.92
C ARG A 10 7.38 -5.58 2.83
N ALA A 11 7.10 -4.30 2.60
CA ALA A 11 6.20 -3.89 1.52
C ALA A 11 6.78 -4.21 0.13
N LEU A 12 8.09 -4.06 -0.04
CA LEU A 12 8.78 -4.38 -1.28
C LEU A 12 8.76 -5.89 -1.59
N GLU A 13 8.87 -6.75 -0.57
CA GLU A 13 8.70 -8.20 -0.71
C GLU A 13 7.31 -8.58 -1.20
N LYS A 14 6.25 -7.87 -0.76
CA LYS A 14 4.86 -8.10 -1.17
C LYS A 14 4.60 -7.84 -2.65
N VAL A 15 5.48 -7.07 -3.30
CA VAL A 15 5.40 -6.75 -4.73
C VAL A 15 6.54 -7.39 -5.53
N ASN A 16 7.09 -8.52 -5.06
CA ASN A 16 8.18 -9.25 -5.71
C ASN A 16 9.41 -8.38 -6.00
N ASN A 17 9.75 -7.50 -5.06
CA ASN A 17 10.85 -6.54 -5.18
C ASN A 17 10.73 -5.53 -6.35
N ASN A 18 9.52 -5.36 -6.90
CA ASN A 18 9.28 -4.39 -7.96
C ASN A 18 8.96 -2.99 -7.40
N ARG A 19 9.94 -2.10 -7.43
CA ARG A 19 9.82 -0.72 -6.89
C ARG A 19 8.78 0.13 -7.64
N TYR A 20 8.58 -0.09 -8.94
CA TYR A 20 7.58 0.64 -9.72
C TYR A 20 6.17 0.25 -9.26
N ILE A 21 5.93 -1.05 -9.08
CA ILE A 21 4.66 -1.54 -8.54
C ILE A 21 4.42 -1.00 -7.12
N LEU A 22 5.43 -1.06 -6.24
CA LEU A 22 5.31 -0.51 -4.89
C LEU A 22 4.91 0.96 -4.92
N SER A 23 5.59 1.76 -5.75
CA SER A 23 5.32 3.20 -5.87
C SER A 23 3.91 3.47 -6.38
N ASN A 24 3.43 2.70 -7.34
CA ASN A 24 2.08 2.82 -7.89
C ASN A 24 1.00 2.46 -6.86
N LEU A 25 1.16 1.34 -6.14
CA LEU A 25 0.24 0.94 -5.07
C LEU A 25 0.21 1.97 -3.95
N LEU A 26 1.39 2.44 -3.53
CA LEU A 26 1.51 3.44 -2.48
C LEU A 26 0.79 4.74 -2.88
N PHE A 27 1.02 5.23 -4.10
CA PHE A 27 0.38 6.46 -4.60
C PHE A 27 -1.13 6.30 -4.69
N ALA A 28 -1.61 5.20 -5.27
CA ALA A 28 -3.03 4.92 -5.38
C ALA A 28 -3.70 4.90 -4.01
N ARG A 29 -3.09 4.21 -3.04
CA ARG A 29 -3.66 4.13 -1.68
C ARG A 29 -3.61 5.46 -0.93
N VAL A 30 -2.52 6.20 -1.02
CA VAL A 30 -2.42 7.53 -0.41
C VAL A 30 -3.53 8.45 -0.94
N LYS A 31 -3.83 8.36 -2.24
CA LYS A 31 -4.95 9.10 -2.84
C LYS A 31 -6.29 8.68 -2.23
N GLU A 32 -6.57 7.39 -2.09
CA GLU A 32 -7.81 6.91 -1.44
C GLU A 32 -7.94 7.42 -0.01
N LEU A 33 -6.88 7.29 0.80
CA LEU A 33 -6.86 7.80 2.18
C LEU A 33 -7.10 9.31 2.23
N SER A 34 -6.52 10.07 1.29
CA SER A 34 -6.72 11.52 1.20
C SER A 34 -8.17 11.91 0.84
N LEU A 35 -8.92 10.99 0.22
CA LEU A 35 -10.33 11.15 -0.13
C LEU A 35 -11.27 10.65 0.98
N GLY A 36 -10.73 10.25 2.14
CA GLY A 36 -11.50 9.83 3.31
C GLY A 36 -11.72 8.32 3.42
N ALA A 37 -10.97 7.51 2.66
CA ALA A 37 -10.99 6.06 2.88
C ALA A 37 -10.48 5.71 4.28
N GLU A 38 -11.10 4.72 4.91
CA GLU A 38 -10.68 4.24 6.22
C GLU A 38 -9.36 3.44 6.11
N PRO A 39 -8.41 3.63 7.04
CA PRO A 39 -7.25 2.76 7.18
C PRO A 39 -7.65 1.31 7.47
N LEU A 40 -6.94 0.39 6.85
CA LEU A 40 -7.06 -1.05 7.09
C LEU A 40 -6.17 -1.51 8.26
N VAL A 41 -5.41 -0.58 8.86
CA VAL A 41 -4.49 -0.77 9.99
C VAL A 41 -4.94 0.11 11.16
N PRO A 42 -4.56 -0.20 12.42
CA PRO A 42 -4.94 0.61 13.59
C PRO A 42 -4.17 1.93 13.65
N LYS A 43 -4.39 2.80 12.66
CA LYS A 43 -3.80 4.13 12.49
C LYS A 43 -4.89 5.16 12.24
N ASP A 44 -4.61 6.41 12.55
CA ASP A 44 -5.56 7.52 12.42
C ASP A 44 -5.08 8.47 11.32
N VAL A 45 -5.83 8.60 10.24
CA VAL A 45 -5.49 9.48 9.09
C VAL A 45 -5.31 10.95 9.48
N LYS A 46 -5.84 11.37 10.65
CA LYS A 46 -5.69 12.74 11.17
C LYS A 46 -4.39 12.92 11.96
N LYS A 47 -3.74 11.84 12.38
CA LYS A 47 -2.55 11.86 13.26
C LYS A 47 -1.31 11.29 12.60
N ASP A 48 -1.48 10.25 11.79
CA ASP A 48 -0.41 9.54 11.11
C ASP A 48 -0.27 10.03 9.65
N LYS A 49 0.94 9.94 9.10
CA LYS A 49 1.17 10.27 7.68
C LYS A 49 0.49 9.22 6.80
N LEU A 50 -0.26 9.66 5.79
CA LEU A 50 -0.93 8.75 4.85
C LEU A 50 0.03 7.79 4.16
N THR A 51 1.25 8.24 3.87
CA THR A 51 2.32 7.40 3.30
C THR A 51 2.73 6.27 4.23
N ASP A 52 2.78 6.53 5.54
CA ASP A 52 3.19 5.53 6.53
C ASP A 52 2.06 4.51 6.75
N ILE A 53 0.79 4.97 6.72
CA ILE A 53 -0.40 4.10 6.75
C ILE A 53 -0.39 3.18 5.53
N ALA A 54 -0.31 3.75 4.32
CA ALA A 54 -0.36 2.99 3.08
C ALA A 54 0.81 1.99 2.97
N MET A 55 2.02 2.39 3.37
CA MET A 55 3.18 1.50 3.39
C MET A 55 2.98 0.31 4.34
N LEU A 56 2.40 0.56 5.52
CA LEU A 56 2.09 -0.49 6.49
C LEU A 56 1.00 -1.45 5.98
N GLU A 57 -0.05 -0.92 5.35
CA GLU A 57 -1.11 -1.74 4.74
C GLU A 57 -0.56 -2.68 3.66
N ILE A 58 0.36 -2.19 2.82
CA ILE A 58 1.04 -3.01 1.81
C ILE A 58 1.94 -4.05 2.49
N ALA A 59 2.74 -3.66 3.49
CA ALA A 59 3.62 -4.57 4.23
C ALA A 59 2.87 -5.69 4.99
N GLU A 60 1.64 -5.42 5.43
CA GLU A 60 0.75 -6.40 6.05
C GLU A 60 -0.02 -7.23 5.02
N GLY A 61 0.11 -6.95 3.72
CA GLY A 61 -0.57 -7.65 2.63
C GLY A 61 -2.07 -7.36 2.56
N LYS A 62 -2.52 -6.25 3.17
CA LYS A 62 -3.92 -5.78 3.12
C LYS A 62 -4.27 -5.13 1.78
N ILE A 63 -3.23 -4.65 1.09
CA ILE A 63 -3.31 -4.15 -0.28
C ILE A 63 -2.42 -5.03 -1.13
N ILE A 64 -3.03 -5.63 -2.14
CA ILE A 64 -2.36 -6.49 -3.11
C ILE A 64 -2.63 -5.97 -4.52
N LEU A 65 -1.70 -6.24 -5.44
CA LEU A 65 -1.97 -6.00 -6.85
C LEU A 65 -2.95 -7.08 -7.32
N GLU A 66 -4.21 -6.71 -7.53
CA GLU A 66 -5.13 -7.58 -8.24
C GLU A 66 -4.66 -7.66 -9.69
N LYS A 67 -4.38 -8.88 -10.14
CA LYS A 67 -4.09 -9.13 -11.56
C LYS A 67 -5.35 -8.75 -12.32
N ILE A 68 -5.29 -7.67 -13.10
CA ILE A 68 -6.33 -7.38 -14.08
C ILE A 68 -6.25 -8.51 -15.09
N GLU A 69 -7.09 -9.54 -14.93
CA GLU A 69 -7.30 -10.52 -16.00
C GLU A 69 -7.85 -9.74 -17.18
N GLY A 70 -6.99 -9.55 -18.19
CA GLY A 70 -7.41 -9.02 -19.47
C GLY A 70 -8.56 -9.88 -19.97
N LYS A 71 -9.76 -9.29 -19.99
CA LYS A 71 -10.96 -9.89 -20.57
C LYS A 71 -10.56 -10.43 -21.96
N PRO A 72 -10.73 -11.72 -22.27
CA PRO A 72 -10.37 -12.22 -23.58
C PRO A 72 -11.21 -11.44 -24.60
N LEU A 73 -10.54 -10.84 -25.58
CA LEU A 73 -11.19 -10.28 -26.75
C LEU A 73 -11.98 -11.44 -27.38
N SER A 74 -13.31 -11.38 -27.21
CA SER A 74 -14.25 -12.29 -27.84
C SER A 74 -14.40 -11.93 -29.31
#